data_AF-A0A552B091-F1
#
_entry.id   AF-A0A552B091-F1
#
_cell.length_a   1.000
_cell.length_b   1.000
_cell.length_c   1.000
_cell.angle_alpha   90.00
_cell.angle_beta   90.00
_cell.angle_gamma   90.00
#
_symmetry.space_group_name_H-M   'P 1'
#
loop_
_entity.id
_entity.type
_entity.pdbx_description
1 polymer ?
#
loop_
_entity_poly.entity_id
_entity_poly.type
_entity_poly.pdbx_seq_one_letter_code
_entity_poly.pdbx_strand_id
1 'polypeptide(L)' 'MTKTAETLKIELAQLSVQDRAELAYFLIHSLDEGVDDNVLDAWDRELTERLAEIYAGTAKGEPSDKVLLELREKYS' A
#
# COMPACT_ATOMS: atom_id res chain seq x y z
N MET A 1 15.27 -15.47 -16.48
CA MET A 1 15.88 -15.51 -15.13
C MET A 1 17.37 -15.71 -15.28
N THR A 2 18.21 -15.20 -14.38
CA THR A 2 19.64 -15.54 -14.40
C THR A 2 19.82 -17.01 -14.02
N LYS A 3 20.94 -17.63 -14.40
CA LYS A 3 21.28 -19.00 -13.98
C LYS A 3 21.17 -19.16 -12.44
N THR A 4 21.62 -18.15 -11.71
CA THR A 4 21.51 -18.09 -10.25
C THR A 4 20.06 -18.14 -9.78
N ALA A 5 19.16 -17.35 -10.39
CA ALA A 5 17.75 -17.32 -10.00
C ALA A 5 17.03 -18.65 -10.31
N GLU A 6 17.42 -19.35 -11.38
CA GLU A 6 16.86 -20.68 -11.69
C GLU A 6 17.29 -21.74 -10.67
N THR A 7 18.57 -21.76 -10.29
CA THR A 7 19.07 -22.64 -9.23
C THR A 7 18.35 -22.38 -7.90
N LEU A 8 18.26 -21.12 -7.48
CA LEU A 8 17.59 -20.75 -6.24
C LEU A 8 16.11 -21.15 -6.26
N LYS A 9 15.40 -20.98 -7.39
CA LYS A 9 14.01 -21.40 -7.51
C LYS A 9 13.83 -22.90 -7.25
N ILE A 10 14.72 -23.73 -7.76
CA ILE A 10 14.68 -25.19 -7.56
C ILE A 10 14.95 -25.53 -6.09
N GLU A 11 15.98 -24.93 -5.49
CA GLU A 11 16.35 -25.16 -4.09
C GLU A 11 15.25 -24.70 -3.12
N LEU A 12 14.71 -23.49 -3.30
CA LEU A 12 13.63 -22.95 -2.50
C LEU A 12 12.37 -23.81 -2.57
N ALA A 13 12.08 -24.43 -3.73
CA ALA A 13 10.91 -25.28 -3.88
C ALA A 13 10.95 -26.53 -2.99
N GLN A 14 12.14 -27.00 -2.58
CA GLN A 14 12.32 -28.16 -1.71
C GLN A 14 12.18 -27.85 -0.21
N LEU A 15 12.14 -26.57 0.17
CA LEU A 15 12.02 -26.16 1.57
C LEU A 15 10.61 -26.41 2.12
N SER A 16 10.51 -26.39 3.45
CA SER A 16 9.22 -26.46 4.14
C SER A 16 8.33 -25.28 3.75
N VAL A 17 7.01 -25.43 3.92
CA VAL A 17 6.07 -24.33 3.65
C VAL A 17 6.39 -23.09 4.49
N GLN A 18 6.82 -23.30 5.74
CA GLN A 18 7.15 -22.22 6.66
C GLN A 18 8.39 -21.43 6.20
N ASP A 19 9.49 -22.12 5.87
CA ASP A 19 10.72 -21.46 5.41
C ASP A 19 10.48 -20.73 4.07
N ARG A 20 9.69 -21.31 3.17
CA ARG A 20 9.30 -20.65 1.92
C ARG A 20 8.47 -19.39 2.16
N ALA A 21 7.58 -19.40 3.15
CA ALA A 21 6.77 -18.24 3.48
C ALA A 21 7.62 -17.10 4.06
N GLU A 22 8.58 -17.43 4.93
CA GLU A 22 9.52 -16.45 5.50
C GLU A 22 10.42 -15.83 4.42
N LEU A 23 10.96 -16.66 3.52
CA LEU A 23 11.78 -16.17 2.41
C LEU A 23 10.96 -15.36 1.40
N ALA A 24 9.71 -15.75 1.13
CA ALA A 24 8.81 -14.97 0.29
C ALA A 24 8.52 -13.59 0.92
N TYR A 25 8.25 -13.55 2.23
CA TYR A 25 8.09 -12.30 2.96
C TYR A 25 9.33 -11.42 2.82
N PHE A 26 10.52 -11.94 3.12
CA PHE A 26 11.78 -11.20 3.01
C PHE A 26 12.01 -10.66 1.60
N LEU A 27 11.83 -11.50 0.57
CA LEU A 27 12.05 -11.10 -0.82
C LEU A 27 11.06 -10.01 -1.24
N ILE A 28 9.76 -10.13 -0.89
CA ILE A 28 8.76 -9.11 -1.20
C ILE A 28 9.12 -7.78 -0.55
N HIS A 29 9.54 -7.78 0.72
CA HIS A 29 9.94 -6.55 1.41
C HIS A 29 11.24 -5.96 0.87
N SER A 30 12.15 -6.80 0.34
CA SER A 30 13.37 -6.31 -0.32
C SER A 30 13.12 -5.62 -1.66
N LEU A 31 11.93 -5.84 -2.26
CA LEU A 31 11.49 -5.13 -3.47
C LEU A 31 10.84 -3.78 -3.16
N ASP A 32 10.56 -3.50 -1.88
CA ASP A 32 10.09 -2.19 -1.46
C ASP A 32 11.33 -1.27 -1.46
N GLU A 33 11.63 -0.65 -2.60
CA GLU A 33 12.83 0.17 -2.87
C GLU A 33 12.90 1.47 -2.04
N GLY A 34 12.15 1.54 -0.94
CA GLY A 34 11.86 2.74 -0.18
C GLY A 34 10.54 3.36 -0.65
N VAL A 35 9.88 4.06 0.26
CA VAL A 35 8.85 5.04 -0.10
C VAL A 35 9.50 5.99 -1.10
N ASP A 36 8.98 6.09 -2.33
CA ASP A 36 9.46 7.08 -3.30
C ASP A 36 9.57 8.43 -2.57
N ASP A 37 10.74 9.05 -2.60
CA ASP A 37 11.03 10.27 -1.85
C ASP A 37 10.01 11.37 -2.15
N ASN A 38 9.37 11.32 -3.33
CA ASN A 38 8.33 12.25 -3.76
C ASN A 38 6.92 11.87 -3.30
N VAL A 39 6.72 10.77 -2.58
CA VAL A 39 5.38 10.36 -2.09
C VAL A 39 4.80 11.45 -1.22
N LEU A 40 5.58 12.00 -0.28
CA LEU A 40 5.13 13.08 0.59
C LEU A 40 4.73 14.32 -0.22
N ASP A 41 5.54 14.72 -1.19
CA ASP A 41 5.26 15.86 -2.07
C ASP A 41 4.01 15.61 -2.95
N ALA A 42 3.82 14.39 -3.42
CA ALA A 42 2.65 13.99 -4.20
C ALA A 42 1.37 14.03 -3.36
N TRP A 43 1.44 13.59 -2.09
CA TRP A 43 0.33 13.71 -1.13
C TRP A 43 0.02 15.16 -0.78
N ASP A 44 1.03 16.00 -0.55
CA ASP A 44 0.84 17.43 -0.25
C ASP A 44 0.18 18.16 -1.43
N ARG A 45 0.58 17.85 -2.66
CA ARG A 45 -0.07 18.38 -3.87
C ARG A 45 -1.54 17.96 -3.94
N GLU A 46 -1.82 16.67 -3.78
CA GLU A 46 -3.19 16.14 -3.81
C GLU A 46 -4.08 16.76 -2.73
N LEU A 47 -3.57 16.92 -1.50
CA LEU A 47 -4.29 17.57 -0.41
C LEU A 47 -4.60 19.04 -0.73
N THR A 48 -3.63 19.75 -1.30
CA THR A 48 -3.80 21.15 -1.72
C THR A 48 -4.87 21.28 -2.80
N GLU A 49 -4.84 20.41 -3.81
CA GLU A 49 -5.83 20.39 -4.90
C GLU A 49 -7.24 20.07 -4.37
N ARG A 50 -7.38 19.04 -3.54
CA ARG A 50 -8.66 18.66 -2.91
C ARG A 50 -9.24 19.77 -2.03
N LEU A 51 -8.39 20.46 -1.27
CA LEU A 51 -8.83 21.57 -0.44
C LEU A 51 -9.34 22.74 -1.29
N ALA A 52 -8.68 23.02 -2.42
CA ALA A 52 -9.13 24.04 -3.37
C ALA A 52 -10.50 23.70 -3.98
N GLU A 53 -10.75 22.43 -4.34
CA GLU A 53 -12.06 21.98 -4.84
C GLU A 53 -13.18 22.14 -3.78
N ILE A 54 -12.86 21.87 -2.51
CA ILE A 54 -13.80 22.07 -1.40
C ILE A 54 -14.13 23.56 -1.25
N TYR A 55 -13.12 24.44 -1.25
CA TYR A 55 -13.34 25.88 -1.14
C TYR A 55 -14.06 26.47 -2.36
N ALA A 56 -13.82 25.93 -3.55
CA ALA A 56 -14.52 26.31 -4.77
C ALA A 56 -15.96 25.78 -4.83
N GLY A 57 -16.35 24.88 -3.92
CA GLY A 57 -17.66 24.23 -3.92
C GLY A 57 -17.87 23.25 -5.07
N THR A 58 -16.80 22.82 -5.74
CA THR A 58 -16.85 21.83 -6.84
C THR A 58 -16.76 20.40 -6.32
N ALA A 59 -16.21 20.20 -5.12
CA ALA A 59 -16.19 18.91 -4.45
C ALA A 59 -17.59 18.51 -3.96
N LYS A 60 -17.93 17.23 -4.13
CA LYS A 60 -19.11 16.61 -3.50
C LYS A 60 -18.68 15.96 -2.19
N GLY A 61 -19.00 16.61 -1.07
CA GLY A 61 -18.78 16.05 0.26
C GLY A 61 -19.92 15.16 0.74
N GLU A 62 -19.66 14.42 1.82
CA GLU A 62 -20.67 13.69 2.59
C GLU A 62 -20.73 14.24 4.02
N PRO A 63 -21.92 14.36 4.64
CA PRO A 63 -22.04 14.81 6.02
C PRO A 63 -21.21 13.93 6.96
N SER A 64 -20.39 14.56 7.80
CA SER A 64 -19.44 13.84 8.67
C SER A 64 -20.14 12.98 9.72
N ASP A 65 -21.31 13.40 10.20
CA ASP A 65 -22.15 12.65 11.12
C ASP A 65 -22.62 11.31 10.53
N LYS A 66 -23.04 11.32 9.25
CA LYS A 66 -23.40 10.10 8.53
C LYS A 66 -22.20 9.15 8.42
N VAL A 67 -21.05 9.65 7.96
CA VAL A 67 -19.83 8.83 7.79
C VAL A 67 -19.39 8.21 9.12
N LEU A 68 -19.38 9.02 10.19
CA LEU A 68 -18.98 8.54 11.52
C LEU A 68 -19.95 7.51 12.09
N LEU A 69 -21.25 7.64 11.81
CA LEU A 69 -22.26 6.68 12.22
C LEU A 69 -22.07 5.34 11.49
N GLU A 70 -21.91 5.35 10.17
CA GLU A 70 -21.70 4.13 9.36
C GLU A 70 -20.42 3.39 9.75
N LEU A 71 -19.32 4.11 10.02
CA LEU A 71 -18.08 3.51 10.51
C LEU A 71 -18.27 2.83 11.87
N ARG A 72 -19.03 3.45 12.78
CA ARG A 72 -19.31 2.85 14.09
C ARG A 72 -20.13 1.58 13.95
N GLU A 73 -21.19 1.59 13.14
CA GLU A 73 -22.03 0.43 12.89
C GLU A 73 -21.26 -0.76 12.27
N LYS A 74 -20.23 -0.47 11.46
CA LYS A 74 -19.45 -1.50 10.78
C LYS A 74 -18.38 -2.16 11.65
N TYR A 75 -17.82 -1.42 12.62
CA TYR A 75 -16.60 -1.83 13.35
C TYR A 75 -16.76 -1.90 14.87
N SER A 76 -17.93 -1.56 15.43
CA SER A 76 -18.28 -1.78 16.85
C SER A 76 -19.11 -3.03 17.01
#